data_AF-A0A933VCD5-F1
#
_entry.id   AF-A0A933VCD5-F1
#
_cell.length_a   1.000
_cell.length_b   1.000
_cell.length_c   1.000
_cell.angle_alpha   90.00
_cell.angle_beta   90.00
_cell.angle_gamma   90.00
#
_symmetry.space_group_name_H-M   'P 1'
#
loop_
_entity.id
_entity.type
_entity.pdbx_description
1 polymer ?
#
loop_
_entity_poly.entity_id
_entity_poly.type
_entity_poly.pdbx_seq_one_letter_code
_entity_poly.pdbx_strand_id
1 'polypeptide(L)'
;MTNKVANKLWSAYYPESYDDFVAEFDARVMGANTPVEFGLWFRSTANRAYMLYFFSQGGYGFGVNFNSDWTDLIEAVKSDAVKSGFEKNHVKVIAQGNQIALFANGQHLDTITDTTSPTGRIGFFVWSKDPNGQVAIDNLTVSKINRPLTLPAGKPQAAKPTPMPTIPAGMGGLMVTNFYGNEINYEIGGKLHKIPANGTQIILLAPGKYPFSADIPAKGRAGGTIEIQAGVYTTQAWADR
;
A
#
# COMPACT_ATOMS: atom_id res chain seq x y z
N MET A 1 11.87 2.12 27.09
CA MET A 1 10.78 3.10 26.92
C MET A 1 11.34 4.28 26.15
N THR A 2 10.79 4.59 24.96
CA THR A 2 11.25 5.71 24.14
C THR A 2 10.05 6.58 23.74
N ASN A 3 10.14 7.87 24.04
CA ASN A 3 9.09 8.87 23.78
C ASN A 3 9.02 9.22 22.28
N LYS A 4 7.82 9.17 21.71
CA LYS A 4 7.53 9.42 20.29
C LYS A 4 7.04 10.86 20.05
N VAL A 5 7.49 11.49 18.95
CA VAL A 5 7.04 12.80 18.44
C VAL A 5 5.87 12.63 17.47
N ALA A 6 4.92 13.58 17.44
CA ALA A 6 3.73 13.58 16.59
C ALA A 6 4.02 13.49 15.07
N ASN A 7 3.08 12.95 14.29
CA ASN A 7 3.12 12.91 12.81
C ASN A 7 4.35 12.25 12.16
N LYS A 8 5.05 11.36 12.88
CA LYS A 8 6.12 10.52 12.32
C LYS A 8 5.78 9.05 12.48
N LEU A 9 5.96 8.30 11.38
CA LEU A 9 6.10 6.84 11.42
C LEU A 9 7.38 6.52 12.18
N TRP A 10 7.27 5.76 13.26
CA TRP A 10 8.43 5.14 13.88
C TRP A 10 8.54 3.72 13.37
N SER A 11 9.74 3.29 12.97
CA SER A 11 9.98 1.93 12.54
C SER A 11 11.25 1.34 13.13
N ALA A 12 11.20 0.09 13.59
CA ALA A 12 12.36 -0.70 13.96
C ALA A 12 12.43 -1.96 13.10
N TYR A 13 13.59 -2.24 12.52
CA TYR A 13 13.80 -3.36 11.62
C TYR A 13 14.75 -4.39 12.23
N TYR A 14 14.46 -5.66 11.98
CA TYR A 14 15.41 -6.74 12.21
C TYR A 14 16.47 -6.74 11.10
N PRO A 15 17.74 -7.02 11.43
CA PRO A 15 18.83 -6.94 10.46
C PRO A 15 18.73 -8.00 9.37
N GLU A 16 18.10 -9.14 9.66
CA GLU A 16 17.95 -10.25 8.73
C GLU A 16 16.90 -9.98 7.65
N SER A 17 17.17 -10.51 6.46
CA SER A 17 16.26 -10.49 5.31
C SER A 17 15.56 -11.84 5.19
N TYR A 18 14.27 -11.80 4.88
CA TYR A 18 13.40 -12.95 4.75
C TYR A 18 12.70 -12.95 3.40
N ASP A 19 12.62 -14.12 2.78
CA ASP A 19 11.77 -14.43 1.64
C ASP A 19 10.50 -15.12 2.14
N ASP A 20 10.57 -16.41 2.44
CA ASP A 20 9.47 -17.23 2.91
C ASP A 20 9.55 -17.43 4.42
N PHE A 21 8.55 -16.89 5.13
CA PHE A 21 8.56 -16.85 6.59
C PHE A 21 7.17 -16.88 7.20
N VAL A 22 7.14 -17.26 8.48
CA VAL A 22 6.03 -17.04 9.40
C VAL A 22 6.48 -16.02 10.43
N ALA A 23 5.78 -14.90 10.53
CA ALA A 23 5.98 -13.89 11.58
C ALA A 23 4.78 -13.87 12.51
N GLU A 24 5.00 -13.94 13.82
CA GLU A 24 3.95 -13.87 14.84
C GLU A 24 4.36 -12.89 15.92
N PHE A 25 3.44 -12.04 16.38
CA PHE A 25 3.70 -11.08 17.46
C PHE A 25 2.41 -10.70 18.18
N ASP A 26 2.56 -10.23 19.42
CA ASP A 26 1.49 -9.61 20.17
C ASP A 26 1.61 -8.09 20.08
N ALA A 27 0.48 -7.40 19.90
CA ALA A 27 0.42 -5.94 19.90
C ALA A 27 -0.71 -5.43 20.81
N ARG A 28 -0.43 -4.35 21.55
CA ARG A 28 -1.39 -3.74 22.46
C ARG A 28 -1.21 -2.23 22.51
N VAL A 29 -2.29 -1.47 22.28
CA VAL A 29 -2.28 -0.02 22.53
C VAL A 29 -2.17 0.20 24.03
N MET A 30 -1.26 1.07 24.45
CA MET A 30 -0.99 1.38 25.86
C MET A 30 -1.53 2.75 26.27
N GLY A 31 -1.67 3.66 25.32
CA GLY A 31 -2.18 5.01 25.55
C GLY A 31 -2.23 5.80 24.24
N ALA A 32 -3.32 6.52 24.02
CA ALA A 32 -3.48 7.41 22.88
C ALA A 32 -4.64 8.39 23.11
N ASN A 33 -4.50 9.61 22.58
CA ASN A 33 -5.57 10.62 22.58
C ASN A 33 -6.41 10.58 21.30
N THR A 34 -5.89 9.95 20.24
CA THR A 34 -6.56 9.71 18.96
C THR A 34 -6.36 8.25 18.53
N PRO A 35 -7.13 7.77 17.54
CA PRO A 35 -6.90 6.45 16.96
C PRO A 35 -5.45 6.26 16.52
N VAL A 36 -4.92 5.06 16.80
CA VAL A 36 -3.55 4.66 16.50
C VAL A 36 -3.58 3.57 15.46
N GLU A 37 -2.64 3.64 14.52
CA GLU A 37 -2.33 2.57 13.60
C GLU A 37 -1.03 1.91 14.00
N PHE A 38 -0.97 0.59 13.86
CA PHE A 38 0.22 -0.18 14.16
C PHE A 38 0.27 -1.44 13.31
N GLY A 39 1.45 -2.03 13.18
CA GLY A 39 1.57 -3.29 12.49
C GLY A 39 2.98 -3.56 12.00
N LEU A 40 3.06 -4.23 10.86
CA LEU A 40 4.26 -4.88 10.37
C LEU A 40 4.59 -4.41 8.96
N TRP A 41 5.77 -3.84 8.79
CA TRP A 41 6.48 -3.82 7.52
C TRP A 41 7.18 -5.16 7.32
N PHE A 42 7.04 -5.77 6.15
CA PHE A 42 7.76 -7.00 5.83
C PHE A 42 8.15 -7.07 4.37
N ARG A 43 9.16 -7.92 4.10
CA ARG A 43 9.90 -7.92 2.83
C ARG A 43 10.28 -6.48 2.44
N SER A 44 10.80 -5.73 3.42
CA SER A 44 11.13 -4.32 3.30
C SER A 44 12.54 -4.12 2.77
N THR A 45 12.65 -3.33 1.71
CA THR A 45 13.87 -2.89 1.04
C THR A 45 13.89 -1.36 0.97
N ALA A 46 14.83 -0.77 0.24
CA ALA A 46 14.89 0.70 0.10
C ALA A 46 13.69 1.29 -0.67
N ASN A 47 13.06 0.52 -1.56
CA ASN A 47 12.00 1.01 -2.44
C ASN A 47 10.76 0.13 -2.52
N ARG A 48 10.72 -0.98 -1.77
CA ARG A 48 9.56 -1.87 -1.74
C ARG A 48 9.34 -2.41 -0.35
N ALA A 49 8.09 -2.46 0.10
CA ALA A 49 7.73 -3.14 1.33
C ALA A 49 6.23 -3.43 1.36
N TYR A 50 5.84 -4.58 1.92
CA TYR A 50 4.45 -4.80 2.32
C TYR A 50 4.21 -4.20 3.71
N MET A 51 3.00 -3.70 3.94
CA MET A 51 2.56 -3.28 5.27
C MET A 51 1.18 -3.83 5.59
N LEU A 52 1.13 -4.63 6.65
CA LEU A 52 -0.09 -4.99 7.35
C LEU A 52 -0.29 -4.01 8.49
N TYR A 53 -1.46 -3.39 8.56
CA TYR A 53 -1.77 -2.38 9.55
C TYR A 53 -3.12 -2.64 10.21
N PHE A 54 -3.19 -2.33 11.49
CA PHE A 54 -4.37 -2.49 12.34
C PHE A 54 -4.74 -1.14 12.93
N PHE A 55 -6.04 -0.93 13.11
CA PHE A 55 -6.58 0.27 13.73
C PHE A 55 -6.91 0.00 15.19
N SER A 56 -6.60 0.93 16.08
CA SER A 56 -6.98 0.84 17.50
C SER A 56 -8.50 0.82 17.71
N GLN A 57 -9.30 1.19 16.71
CA GLN A 57 -10.76 1.09 16.73
C GLN A 57 -11.28 -0.28 16.25
N GLY A 58 -10.39 -1.22 15.96
CA GLY A 58 -10.71 -2.49 15.32
C GLY A 58 -10.66 -2.37 13.78
N GLY A 59 -10.39 -3.50 13.13
CA GLY A 59 -10.16 -3.57 11.69
C GLY A 59 -8.67 -3.55 11.29
N TYR A 60 -8.45 -3.76 10.01
CA TYR A 60 -7.12 -3.86 9.41
C TYR A 60 -7.14 -3.37 7.96
N GLY A 61 -5.95 -3.15 7.41
CA GLY A 61 -5.73 -3.02 5.98
C GLY A 61 -4.39 -3.67 5.61
N PHE A 62 -4.19 -3.87 4.32
CA PHE A 62 -2.96 -4.47 3.81
C PHE A 62 -2.59 -3.83 2.49
N GLY A 63 -1.35 -3.39 2.35
CA GLY A 63 -0.89 -2.75 1.12
C GLY A 63 0.58 -2.96 0.86
N VAL A 64 1.00 -2.43 -0.27
CA VAL A 64 2.39 -2.47 -0.73
C VAL A 64 2.84 -1.07 -1.12
N ASN A 65 4.03 -0.71 -0.66
CA ASN A 65 4.75 0.44 -1.18
C ASN A 65 5.71 -0.02 -2.27
N PHE A 66 5.73 0.69 -3.41
CA PHE A 66 6.71 0.52 -4.47
C PHE A 66 7.16 1.89 -5.00
N ASN A 67 8.44 2.22 -4.87
CA ASN A 67 9.02 3.52 -5.26
C ASN A 67 8.27 4.74 -4.67
N SER A 68 7.82 4.63 -3.41
CA SER A 68 7.00 5.64 -2.71
C SER A 68 5.52 5.65 -3.08
N ASP A 69 5.09 4.83 -4.04
CA ASP A 69 3.68 4.70 -4.39
C ASP A 69 3.03 3.60 -3.57
N TRP A 70 1.97 3.99 -2.85
CA TRP A 70 1.19 3.08 -2.04
C TRP A 70 0.06 2.45 -2.85
N THR A 71 -0.15 1.15 -2.70
CA THR A 71 -1.30 0.42 -3.27
C THR A 71 -1.94 -0.43 -2.19
N ASP A 72 -3.23 -0.20 -1.95
CA ASP A 72 -4.03 -1.08 -1.10
C ASP A 72 -4.28 -2.41 -1.81
N LEU A 73 -3.86 -3.50 -1.17
CA LEU A 73 -4.19 -4.86 -1.57
C LEU A 73 -5.48 -5.32 -0.88
N ILE A 74 -5.71 -4.82 0.33
CA ILE A 74 -6.97 -4.90 1.07
C ILE A 74 -7.23 -3.48 1.57
N GLU A 75 -8.29 -2.85 1.05
CA GLU A 75 -8.78 -1.58 1.58
C GLU A 75 -9.10 -1.71 3.07
N ALA A 76 -8.88 -0.63 3.82
CA ALA A 76 -9.15 -0.60 5.25
C ALA A 76 -10.58 -1.08 5.58
N VAL A 77 -10.68 -2.15 6.36
CA VAL A 77 -11.95 -2.82 6.63
C VAL A 77 -12.09 -3.18 8.11
N LYS A 78 -13.31 -3.07 8.65
CA LYS A 78 -13.63 -3.57 10.00
C LYS A 78 -13.58 -5.10 10.01
N SER A 79 -13.14 -5.65 11.15
CA SER A 79 -13.09 -7.09 11.35
C SER A 79 -13.27 -7.43 12.83
N ASP A 80 -14.18 -8.35 13.11
CA ASP A 80 -14.43 -8.87 14.47
C ASP A 80 -13.24 -9.67 15.00
N ALA A 81 -12.36 -10.14 14.12
CA ALA A 81 -11.11 -10.79 14.48
C ALA A 81 -10.10 -9.81 15.12
N VAL A 82 -10.26 -8.51 14.94
CA VAL A 82 -9.33 -7.48 15.46
C VAL A 82 -9.98 -6.77 16.63
N LYS A 83 -9.40 -6.96 17.81
CA LYS A 83 -9.87 -6.34 19.05
C LYS A 83 -9.55 -4.86 19.07
N SER A 84 -10.52 -4.05 19.49
CA SER A 84 -10.40 -2.60 19.62
C SER A 84 -9.88 -2.15 20.99
N GLY A 85 -9.58 -0.86 21.11
CA GLY A 85 -9.18 -0.21 22.35
C GLY A 85 -7.80 -0.64 22.82
N PHE A 86 -7.70 -1.01 24.10
CA PHE A 86 -6.46 -1.39 24.77
C PHE A 86 -6.29 -2.91 24.88
N GLU A 87 -7.08 -3.69 24.15
CA GLU A 87 -6.95 -5.14 24.14
C GLU A 87 -5.72 -5.60 23.35
N LYS A 88 -5.18 -6.75 23.75
CA LYS A 88 -4.05 -7.38 23.07
C LYS A 88 -4.56 -8.14 21.84
N ASN A 89 -3.94 -7.87 20.69
CA ASN A 89 -4.11 -8.61 19.46
C ASN A 89 -2.89 -9.52 19.22
N HIS A 90 -3.13 -10.78 18.92
CA HIS A 90 -2.11 -11.69 18.42
C HIS A 90 -2.15 -11.71 16.89
N VAL A 91 -1.06 -11.36 16.23
CA VAL A 91 -0.98 -11.21 14.78
C VAL A 91 -0.08 -12.29 14.21
N LYS A 92 -0.49 -12.87 13.07
CA LYS A 92 0.34 -13.80 12.30
C LYS A 92 0.30 -13.46 10.82
N VAL A 93 1.47 -13.47 10.20
CA VAL A 93 1.68 -13.33 8.75
C VAL A 93 2.44 -14.55 8.26
N ILE A 94 1.93 -15.19 7.22
CA ILE A 94 2.64 -16.24 6.49
C ILE A 94 2.91 -15.71 5.08
N ALA A 95 4.17 -15.49 4.74
CA ALA A 95 4.59 -15.13 3.40
C ALA A 95 5.31 -16.32 2.76
N GLN A 96 4.79 -16.83 1.65
CA GLN A 96 5.32 -18.00 0.93
C GLN A 96 5.23 -17.78 -0.58
N GLY A 97 6.38 -17.66 -1.24
CA GLY A 97 6.45 -17.24 -2.64
C GLY A 97 5.72 -15.91 -2.84
N ASN A 98 4.69 -15.92 -3.67
CA ASN A 98 3.82 -14.77 -3.93
C ASN A 98 2.52 -14.77 -3.09
N GLN A 99 2.29 -15.76 -2.21
CA GLN A 99 1.11 -15.81 -1.37
C GLN A 99 1.39 -15.27 0.03
N ILE A 100 0.45 -14.48 0.55
CA ILE A 100 0.56 -13.80 1.84
C ILE A 100 -0.74 -14.03 2.60
N ALA A 101 -0.72 -14.89 3.61
CA ALA A 101 -1.87 -15.14 4.48
C ALA A 101 -1.76 -14.34 5.78
N LEU A 102 -2.86 -13.67 6.12
CA LEU A 102 -2.96 -12.72 7.23
C LEU A 102 -3.92 -13.26 8.29
N PHE A 103 -3.54 -13.15 9.56
CA PHE A 103 -4.32 -13.64 10.68
C PHE A 103 -4.30 -12.64 11.84
N ALA A 104 -5.42 -12.55 12.55
CA ALA A 104 -5.53 -11.88 13.83
C ALA A 104 -6.31 -12.75 14.83
N ASN A 105 -5.80 -12.84 16.05
CA ASN A 105 -6.39 -13.59 17.16
C ASN A 105 -6.78 -15.04 16.78
N GLY A 106 -5.93 -15.70 15.99
CA GLY A 106 -6.14 -17.07 15.52
C GLY A 106 -7.14 -17.22 14.37
N GLN A 107 -7.76 -16.13 13.91
CA GLN A 107 -8.70 -16.13 12.79
C GLN A 107 -8.01 -15.69 11.50
N HIS A 108 -8.32 -16.39 10.40
CA HIS A 108 -7.88 -16.02 9.06
C HIS A 108 -8.60 -14.75 8.60
N LEU A 109 -7.84 -13.74 8.21
CA LEU A 109 -8.36 -12.48 7.69
C LEU A 109 -8.53 -12.55 6.17
N ASP A 110 -7.44 -12.88 5.48
CA ASP A 110 -7.38 -13.06 4.04
C ASP A 110 -6.07 -13.72 3.59
N THR A 111 -6.02 -14.17 2.33
CA THR A 111 -4.81 -14.62 1.65
C THR A 111 -4.68 -13.91 0.31
N ILE A 112 -3.61 -13.14 0.14
CA ILE A 112 -3.38 -12.30 -1.03
C ILE A 112 -2.27 -12.89 -1.91
N THR A 113 -2.43 -12.80 -3.23
CA THR A 113 -1.37 -13.13 -4.19
C THR A 113 -0.73 -11.84 -4.72
N ASP A 114 0.54 -11.59 -4.39
CA ASP A 114 1.28 -10.42 -4.81
C ASP A 114 2.79 -10.70 -5.00
N THR A 115 3.38 -10.16 -6.08
CA THR A 115 4.78 -10.37 -6.45
C THR A 115 5.65 -9.12 -6.30
N THR A 116 5.10 -8.02 -5.77
CA THR A 116 5.74 -6.70 -5.82
C THR A 116 6.99 -6.64 -4.94
N SER A 117 6.94 -7.25 -3.75
CA SER A 117 8.08 -7.37 -2.84
C SER A 117 8.38 -8.83 -2.51
N PRO A 118 9.39 -9.48 -3.13
CA PRO A 118 9.66 -10.90 -2.91
C PRO A 118 10.47 -11.19 -1.64
N THR A 119 11.33 -10.27 -1.20
CA THR A 119 12.23 -10.47 -0.06
C THR A 119 12.52 -9.15 0.66
N GLY A 120 13.01 -9.22 1.90
CA GLY A 120 13.51 -8.05 2.62
C GLY A 120 13.39 -8.17 4.13
N ARG A 121 13.62 -7.05 4.81
CA ARG A 121 13.59 -6.98 6.28
C ARG A 121 12.16 -6.95 6.82
N ILE A 122 12.03 -7.31 8.09
CA ILE A 122 10.81 -7.16 8.87
C ILE A 122 11.00 -6.00 9.84
N GLY A 123 9.97 -5.18 10.02
CA GLY A 123 9.97 -4.16 11.04
C GLY A 123 8.57 -3.78 11.49
N PHE A 124 8.47 -3.15 12.64
CA PHE A 124 7.19 -2.67 13.16
C PHE A 124 6.99 -1.21 12.83
N PHE A 125 5.75 -0.75 12.85
CA PHE A 125 5.48 0.67 12.89
C PHE A 125 4.35 1.04 13.84
N VAL A 126 4.34 2.31 14.24
CA VAL A 126 3.23 2.95 14.94
C VAL A 126 2.99 4.32 14.29
N TRP A 127 1.74 4.63 13.99
CA TRP A 127 1.28 5.92 13.50
C TRP A 127 0.10 6.43 14.34
N SER A 128 0.03 7.74 14.54
CA SER A 128 -1.01 8.42 15.29
C SER A 128 -1.02 9.88 14.86
N LYS A 129 -2.21 10.48 14.78
CA LYS A 129 -2.37 11.90 14.48
C LYS A 129 -1.79 12.78 15.60
N ASP A 130 -2.05 12.42 16.85
CA ASP A 130 -1.54 13.16 18.01
C ASP A 130 -0.22 12.58 18.53
N PRO A 131 0.58 13.41 19.26
CA PRO A 131 1.72 12.90 20.02
C PRO A 131 1.27 11.85 21.06
N ASN A 132 2.22 11.03 21.51
CA ASN A 132 2.04 10.04 22.59
C ASN A 132 1.16 8.82 22.28
N GLY A 133 0.87 8.51 21.01
CA GLY A 133 0.37 7.19 20.65
C GLY A 133 1.41 6.11 20.99
N GLN A 134 1.07 5.20 21.89
CA GLN A 134 1.94 4.13 22.40
C GLN A 134 1.35 2.76 22.11
N VAL A 135 2.16 1.88 21.52
CA VAL A 135 1.83 0.48 21.29
C VAL A 135 2.98 -0.37 21.83
N ALA A 136 2.65 -1.32 22.68
CA ALA A 136 3.55 -2.37 23.10
C ALA A 136 3.52 -3.49 22.06
N ILE A 137 4.70 -3.94 21.63
CA ILE A 137 4.90 -5.12 20.80
C ILE A 137 5.70 -6.12 21.63
N ASP A 138 5.24 -7.37 21.66
CA ASP A 138 5.87 -8.44 22.43
C ASP A 138 5.78 -9.78 21.69
N ASN A 139 6.52 -10.79 22.17
CA ASN A 139 6.49 -12.16 21.65
C ASN A 139 6.74 -12.29 20.14
N LEU A 140 7.57 -11.40 19.55
CA LEU A 140 7.90 -11.56 18.14
C LEU A 140 8.66 -12.87 17.93
N THR A 141 8.15 -13.66 17.00
CA THR A 141 8.88 -14.76 16.38
C THR A 141 8.89 -14.58 14.86
N VAL A 142 10.01 -14.93 14.24
CA VAL A 142 10.12 -15.03 12.77
C VAL A 142 10.78 -16.37 12.46
N SER A 143 10.08 -17.23 11.73
CA SER A 143 10.54 -18.57 11.37
C SER A 143 10.61 -18.71 9.86
N LYS A 144 11.68 -19.30 9.34
CA LYS A 144 11.79 -19.62 7.90
C LYS A 144 10.88 -20.79 7.54
N ILE A 145 10.26 -20.71 6.36
CA ILE A 145 9.46 -21.81 5.81
C ILE A 145 10.38 -22.74 5.03
N ASN A 146 10.68 -23.90 5.60
CA ASN A 146 11.53 -24.92 4.94
C ASN A 146 10.72 -25.96 4.16
N ARG A 147 9.38 -25.93 4.28
CA ARG A 147 8.45 -26.80 3.54
C ARG A 147 7.17 -26.01 3.25
N PRO A 148 6.61 -26.09 2.03
CA PRO A 148 5.39 -25.37 1.68
C PRO A 148 4.26 -25.66 2.68
N LEU A 149 3.67 -24.60 3.21
CA LEU A 149 2.48 -24.62 4.04
C LEU A 149 1.23 -24.57 3.15
N THR A 150 0.18 -25.24 3.60
CA THR A 150 -1.17 -25.07 3.03
C THR A 150 -1.78 -23.81 3.61
N LEU A 151 -2.14 -22.86 2.75
CA LEU A 151 -2.76 -21.60 3.16
C LEU A 151 -4.27 -21.66 2.90
N PRO A 152 -5.11 -21.08 3.77
CA PRO A 152 -6.53 -20.88 3.46
C PRO A 152 -6.68 -20.04 2.19
N ALA A 153 -7.71 -20.32 1.39
CA ALA A 153 -8.00 -19.51 0.21
C ALA A 153 -8.35 -18.08 0.62
N GLY A 154 -7.89 -17.12 -0.19
CA GLY A 154 -8.28 -15.72 -0.04
C GLY A 154 -9.74 -15.49 -0.40
N LYS A 155 -10.26 -14.35 0.02
CA LYS A 155 -11.54 -13.85 -0.47
C LYS A 155 -11.38 -13.50 -1.96
N PRO A 156 -12.47 -13.56 -2.76
CA PRO A 156 -12.43 -13.07 -4.14
C PRO A 156 -11.99 -11.62 -4.16
N GLN A 157 -10.76 -11.39 -4.60
CA GLN A 157 -10.19 -10.06 -4.68
C GLN A 157 -10.73 -9.40 -5.95
N ALA A 158 -11.20 -8.15 -5.85
CA ALA A 158 -11.39 -7.34 -7.04
C ALA A 158 -10.07 -7.31 -7.82
N ALA A 159 -10.11 -7.30 -9.16
CA ALA A 159 -8.91 -7.30 -9.97
C ALA A 159 -7.96 -6.20 -9.49
N LYS A 160 -6.75 -6.59 -9.05
CA LYS A 160 -5.73 -5.69 -8.53
C LYS A 160 -5.56 -4.51 -9.51
N PRO A 161 -5.44 -3.26 -9.04
CA PRO A 161 -4.83 -2.20 -9.84
C PRO A 161 -3.46 -2.71 -10.29
N THR A 162 -3.30 -2.95 -11.58
CA THR A 162 -2.08 -3.52 -12.17
C THR A 162 -0.86 -2.83 -11.56
N PRO A 163 0.15 -3.55 -11.01
CA PRO A 163 1.36 -2.90 -10.51
C PRO A 163 1.87 -1.94 -11.57
N MET A 164 2.21 -0.72 -11.16
CA MET A 164 2.58 0.31 -12.13
C MET A 164 3.66 -0.24 -13.06
N PRO A 165 3.48 -0.11 -14.39
CA PRO A 165 4.44 -0.63 -15.35
C PRO A 165 5.85 -0.14 -15.02
N THR A 166 6.86 -0.97 -15.23
CA THR A 166 8.24 -0.47 -15.15
C THR A 166 8.44 0.58 -16.24
N ILE A 167 8.94 1.77 -15.90
CA ILE A 167 9.29 2.79 -16.90
C ILE A 167 10.52 2.27 -17.68
N PRO A 168 10.44 2.11 -19.01
CA PRO A 168 11.60 1.71 -19.81
C PRO A 168 12.75 2.73 -19.70
N ALA A 169 13.99 2.27 -19.87
CA ALA A 169 15.15 3.15 -19.83
C ALA A 169 15.02 4.30 -20.86
N GLY A 170 15.26 5.53 -20.42
CA GLY A 170 15.14 6.73 -21.26
C GLY A 170 13.71 7.24 -21.47
N MET A 171 12.70 6.61 -20.86
CA MET A 171 11.31 7.10 -20.86
C MET A 171 10.95 7.74 -19.51
N GLY A 172 9.89 8.52 -19.49
CA GLY A 172 9.14 8.89 -18.28
C GLY A 172 7.72 8.33 -18.33
N GLY A 173 7.04 8.33 -17.19
CA GLY A 173 5.64 7.92 -17.09
C GLY A 173 4.73 9.10 -16.75
N LEU A 174 3.54 9.14 -17.32
CA LEU A 174 2.45 10.04 -16.95
C LEU A 174 1.27 9.22 -16.43
N MET A 175 0.88 9.46 -15.19
CA MET A 175 -0.34 8.93 -14.60
C MET A 175 -1.46 9.95 -14.73
N VAL A 176 -2.51 9.61 -15.47
CA VAL A 176 -3.70 10.44 -15.61
C VAL A 176 -4.84 9.77 -14.86
N THR A 177 -5.27 10.39 -13.76
CA THR A 177 -6.35 9.88 -12.90
C THR A 177 -7.63 10.66 -13.15
N ASN A 178 -8.72 9.95 -13.42
CA ASN A 178 -10.04 10.49 -13.64
C ASN A 178 -10.95 10.16 -12.45
N PHE A 179 -11.37 11.17 -11.70
CA PHE A 179 -12.34 11.08 -10.61
C PHE A 179 -13.76 11.48 -11.04
N TYR A 180 -13.99 11.72 -12.33
CA TYR A 180 -15.34 11.92 -12.86
C TYR A 180 -16.04 10.57 -13.08
N GLY A 181 -17.37 10.59 -12.97
CA GLY A 181 -18.22 9.44 -13.23
C GLY A 181 -18.35 9.05 -14.72
N ASN A 182 -17.70 9.79 -15.63
CA ASN A 182 -17.69 9.52 -17.07
C ASN A 182 -16.25 9.43 -17.59
N GLU A 183 -16.06 8.76 -18.72
CA GLU A 183 -14.77 8.69 -19.43
C GLU A 183 -14.28 10.08 -19.85
N ILE A 184 -12.97 10.33 -19.74
CA ILE A 184 -12.30 11.53 -20.27
C ILE A 184 -11.52 11.17 -21.53
N ASN A 185 -11.64 12.00 -22.55
CA ASN A 185 -10.80 11.94 -23.75
C ASN A 185 -9.55 12.82 -23.54
N TYR A 186 -8.41 12.19 -23.25
CA TYR A 186 -7.15 12.85 -22.95
C TYR A 186 -6.17 12.74 -24.12
N GLU A 187 -5.78 13.87 -24.70
CA GLU A 187 -4.84 13.94 -25.81
C GLU A 187 -3.49 14.47 -25.34
N ILE A 188 -2.42 13.74 -25.60
CA ILE A 188 -1.04 14.15 -25.34
C ILE A 188 -0.10 13.53 -26.36
N GLY A 189 0.94 14.26 -26.78
CA GLY A 189 1.93 13.74 -27.76
C GLY A 189 1.29 13.35 -29.10
N GLY A 190 0.18 13.98 -29.47
CA GLY A 190 -0.57 13.67 -30.70
C GLY A 190 -1.37 12.36 -30.65
N LYS A 191 -1.52 11.74 -29.48
CA LYS A 191 -2.30 10.51 -29.29
C LYS A 191 -3.45 10.74 -28.32
N LEU A 192 -4.62 10.21 -28.67
CA LEU A 192 -5.79 10.17 -27.82
C LEU A 192 -5.75 8.96 -26.88
N HIS A 193 -6.06 9.21 -25.61
CA HIS A 193 -6.14 8.25 -24.51
C HIS A 193 -7.51 8.38 -23.86
N LYS A 194 -8.15 7.23 -23.59
CA LYS A 194 -9.47 7.16 -22.97
C LYS A 194 -9.31 6.80 -21.51
N ILE A 195 -9.46 7.79 -20.64
CA ILE A 195 -9.30 7.59 -19.19
C ILE A 195 -10.65 7.17 -18.62
N PRO A 196 -10.81 5.91 -18.16
CA PRO A 196 -12.10 5.41 -17.69
C PRO A 196 -12.62 6.22 -16.50
N ALA A 197 -13.94 6.23 -16.32
CA ALA A 197 -14.58 6.82 -15.15
C ALA A 197 -14.01 6.21 -13.85
N ASN A 198 -13.72 7.05 -12.87
CA ASN A 198 -13.12 6.64 -11.58
C ASN A 198 -11.88 5.74 -11.73
N GLY A 199 -11.06 5.99 -12.74
CA GLY A 199 -9.90 5.15 -13.06
C GLY A 199 -8.67 5.93 -13.50
N THR A 200 -7.57 5.21 -13.68
CA THR A 200 -6.26 5.77 -14.02
C THR A 200 -5.72 5.12 -15.28
N GLN A 201 -5.11 5.91 -16.16
CA GLN A 201 -4.30 5.41 -17.27
C GLN A 201 -2.86 5.88 -17.16
N ILE A 202 -1.93 4.99 -17.49
CA ILE A 202 -0.50 5.26 -17.53
C ILE A 202 -0.05 5.43 -18.98
N ILE A 203 0.69 6.50 -19.26
CA ILE A 203 1.19 6.86 -20.58
C ILE A 203 2.71 6.98 -20.49
N LEU A 204 3.44 6.17 -21.26
CA LEU A 204 4.91 6.24 -21.34
C LEU A 204 5.30 7.17 -22.49
N LEU A 205 6.14 8.16 -22.19
CA LEU A 205 6.57 9.20 -23.11
C LEU A 205 8.08 9.43 -22.97
N ALA A 206 8.74 9.83 -24.05
CA ALA A 206 10.12 10.32 -23.95
C ALA A 206 10.16 11.59 -23.09
N PRO A 207 11.23 11.87 -22.35
CA PRO A 207 11.39 13.10 -21.58
C PRO A 207 11.21 14.34 -22.47
N GLY A 208 10.49 15.33 -21.96
CA GLY A 208 10.18 16.54 -22.72
C GLY A 208 8.93 17.25 -22.23
N LYS A 209 8.63 18.40 -22.86
CA LYS A 209 7.42 19.19 -22.59
C LYS A 209 6.38 18.92 -23.66
N TYR A 210 5.19 18.51 -23.25
CA TYR A 210 4.09 18.14 -24.14
C TYR A 210 2.87 19.03 -23.88
N PRO A 211 2.24 19.59 -24.92
CA PRO A 211 0.88 20.08 -24.78
C PRO A 211 -0.06 18.90 -24.55
N PHE A 212 -1.07 19.10 -23.71
CA PHE A 212 -2.15 18.15 -23.52
C PHE A 212 -3.51 18.85 -23.63
N SER A 213 -4.54 18.09 -23.95
CA SER A 213 -5.92 18.52 -23.78
C SER A 213 -6.78 17.39 -23.24
N ALA A 214 -7.82 17.73 -22.48
CA ALA A 214 -8.78 16.79 -21.94
C ALA A 214 -10.18 17.28 -22.27
N ASP A 215 -10.98 16.45 -22.94
CA ASP A 215 -12.40 16.68 -23.13
C ASP A 215 -13.18 15.89 -22.08
N ILE A 216 -13.90 16.62 -21.24
CA ILE A 216 -14.58 16.12 -20.06
C ILE A 216 -16.09 16.22 -20.32
N PRO A 217 -16.81 15.10 -20.43
CA PRO A 217 -18.24 15.12 -20.66
C PRO A 217 -18.98 16.01 -19.66
N ALA A 218 -19.87 16.87 -20.18
CA ALA A 218 -20.64 17.87 -19.43
C ALA A 218 -19.83 18.99 -18.74
N LYS A 219 -18.50 19.03 -18.86
CA LYS A 219 -17.64 20.09 -18.28
C LYS A 219 -16.82 20.85 -19.34
N GLY A 220 -16.71 20.31 -20.55
CA GLY A 220 -16.02 20.93 -21.68
C GLY A 220 -14.55 20.55 -21.77
N ARG A 221 -13.77 21.33 -22.54
CA ARG A 221 -12.37 21.05 -22.84
C ARG A 221 -11.43 21.86 -21.95
N ALA A 222 -10.42 21.20 -21.40
CA ALA A 222 -9.30 21.81 -20.70
C ALA A 222 -7.98 21.46 -21.40
N GLY A 223 -6.93 22.23 -21.16
CA GLY A 223 -5.61 21.95 -21.74
C GLY A 223 -4.50 22.74 -21.09
N GLY A 224 -3.26 22.36 -21.38
CA GLY A 224 -2.06 22.97 -20.83
C GLY A 224 -0.81 22.27 -21.32
N THR A 225 0.28 22.44 -20.58
CA THR A 225 1.57 21.80 -20.87
C THR A 225 2.01 20.99 -19.67
N ILE A 226 2.60 19.83 -19.91
CA ILE A 226 3.17 18.95 -18.87
C ILE A 226 4.60 18.57 -19.23
N GLU A 227 5.46 18.48 -18.21
CA GLU A 227 6.85 18.07 -18.35
C GLU A 227 7.03 16.62 -17.89
N ILE A 228 7.63 15.81 -18.76
CA ILE A 228 7.93 14.40 -18.54
C ILE A 228 9.44 14.27 -18.29
N GLN A 229 9.80 13.60 -17.20
CA GLN A 229 11.20 13.37 -16.81
C GLN A 229 11.56 11.89 -16.91
N ALA A 230 12.81 11.60 -17.28
CA ALA A 230 13.30 10.23 -17.39
C ALA A 230 13.24 9.49 -16.05
N GLY A 231 12.68 8.29 -16.04
CA GLY A 231 12.59 7.42 -14.87
C GLY A 231 11.60 7.86 -13.79
N VAL A 232 10.79 8.89 -14.06
CA VAL A 232 9.85 9.48 -13.09
C VAL A 232 8.42 9.34 -13.58
N TYR A 233 7.50 9.08 -12.65
CA TYR A 233 6.07 9.24 -12.87
C TYR A 233 5.64 10.68 -12.56
N THR A 234 5.19 11.41 -13.58
CA THR A 234 4.45 12.67 -13.42
C THR A 234 2.97 12.33 -13.23
N THR A 235 2.28 12.98 -12.30
CA THR A 235 0.86 12.71 -12.02
C THR A 235 -0.04 13.88 -12.41
N GLN A 236 -1.24 13.57 -12.88
CA GLN A 236 -2.29 14.55 -13.16
C GLN A 236 -3.66 13.96 -12.80
N ALA A 237 -4.39 14.68 -11.96
CA ALA A 237 -5.71 14.27 -11.47
C ALA A 237 -6.81 15.21 -11.99
N TRP A 238 -7.95 14.63 -12.35
CA TRP A 238 -9.13 15.33 -12.86
C TRP A 238 -10.32 15.03 -11.95
N ALA A 239 -10.80 16.04 -11.24
CA ALA A 239 -11.93 15.95 -10.31
C ALA A 239 -12.75 17.24 -10.34
N ASP A 240 -13.99 17.18 -9.88
CA ASP A 240 -14.74 18.38 -9.53
C ASP A 240 -14.04 19.06 -8.34
N ARG A 241 -13.71 20.35 -8.51
CA ARG A 241 -13.14 21.18 -7.44
C ARG A 241 -14.18 21.53 -6.40
#